data_AF-A0A3B5A2U2-F1
#
_entry.id   AF-A0A3B5A2U2-F1
#
_cell.length_a   1.000
_cell.length_b   1.000
_cell.length_c   1.000
_cell.angle_alpha   90.00
_cell.angle_beta   90.00
_cell.angle_gamma   90.00
#
_symmetry.space_group_name_H-M   'P 1'
#
loop_
_entity.id
_entity.type
_entity.pdbx_description
1 polymer ?
#
loop_
_entity_poly.entity_id
_entity_poly.type
_entity_poly.pdbx_seq_one_letter_code
_entity_poly.pdbx_strand_id
1 'polypeptide(L)'
;GFVSPIKRLVWSKSSRRPADRGSVYRRPLHTVPLYAPDYLIHPERLIFDYVEKEVKFLGHLTWVSVSLNPSSRDELLQLLDAARQLKVLPLKTSVDQDCILSLSARCLLLTWRDNEKLLMRIPTHEIAAASYLRDD
;
A
#
# COMPACT_ATOMS: atom_id res chain seq x y z
N GLY A 1 -27.37 59.17 27.29
CA GLY A 1 -26.15 58.34 27.22
C GLY A 1 -26.50 56.94 27.67
N PHE A 2 -26.50 55.99 26.74
CA PHE A 2 -26.68 54.57 27.03
C PHE A 2 -25.66 53.82 26.16
N VAL A 3 -24.55 53.42 26.78
CA VAL A 3 -23.46 52.67 26.15
C VAL A 3 -23.63 51.20 26.52
N SER A 4 -23.64 50.34 25.51
CA SER A 4 -23.70 48.89 25.63
C SER A 4 -22.45 48.29 26.30
N PRO A 5 -22.56 47.33 27.25
CA PRO A 5 -21.40 46.59 27.72
C PRO A 5 -21.17 45.34 26.85
N ILE A 6 -20.29 45.48 25.85
CA ILE A 6 -19.69 44.34 25.14
C ILE A 6 -18.68 43.68 26.11
N LYS A 7 -18.95 42.43 26.50
CA LYS A 7 -18.04 41.62 27.30
C LYS A 7 -16.77 41.33 26.49
N ARG A 8 -15.64 41.82 26.98
CA ARG A 8 -14.29 41.62 26.42
C ARG A 8 -13.87 40.17 26.66
N LEU A 9 -14.07 39.30 25.67
CA LEU A 9 -13.53 37.94 25.66
C LEU A 9 -12.02 38.01 25.38
N VAL A 10 -11.21 37.91 26.42
CA VAL A 10 -9.76 37.76 26.32
C VAL A 10 -9.42 36.32 25.92
N TRP A 11 -8.98 36.11 24.68
CA TRP A 11 -8.37 34.85 24.28
C TRP A 11 -6.98 34.74 24.88
N SER A 12 -6.80 33.79 25.79
CA SER A 12 -5.48 33.33 26.19
C SER A 12 -4.78 32.76 24.95
N LYS A 13 -3.60 33.32 24.61
CA LYS A 13 -2.69 32.75 23.62
C LYS A 13 -2.24 31.37 24.12
N SER A 14 -2.99 30.34 23.72
CA SER A 14 -2.48 28.97 23.75
C SER A 14 -1.25 28.93 22.85
N SER A 15 -0.10 28.65 23.47
CA SER A 15 1.13 28.31 22.78
C SER A 15 0.81 27.26 21.72
N ARG A 16 1.07 27.58 20.44
CA ARG A 16 0.96 26.61 19.36
C ARG A 16 1.96 25.50 19.65
N ARG A 17 1.49 24.44 20.29
CA ARG A 17 2.19 23.15 20.25
C ARG A 17 2.39 22.84 18.77
N PRO A 18 3.59 22.45 18.31
CA PRO A 18 3.70 21.89 16.97
C PRO A 18 2.66 20.76 16.90
N ALA A 19 1.79 20.82 15.89
CA ALA A 19 0.89 19.72 15.62
C ALA A 19 1.76 18.47 15.59
N ASP A 20 1.46 17.53 16.48
CA ASP A 20 1.96 16.17 16.34
C ASP A 20 1.71 15.80 14.88
N ARG A 21 2.74 15.27 14.19
CA ARG A 21 2.56 14.75 12.82
C ARG A 21 1.65 13.52 12.82
N GLY A 22 0.94 13.22 13.91
CA GLY A 22 -0.52 13.17 13.91
C GLY A 22 -1.10 12.41 12.74
N SER A 23 -0.83 11.10 12.75
CA SER A 23 -1.54 10.03 12.05
C SER A 23 -2.44 10.54 10.92
N VAL A 24 -1.93 10.56 9.69
CA VAL A 24 -2.77 10.70 8.51
C VAL A 24 -3.88 9.67 8.63
N TYR A 25 -5.13 10.13 8.73
CA TYR A 25 -6.26 9.23 8.91
C TYR A 25 -6.33 8.27 7.71
N ARG A 26 -6.12 6.99 7.98
CA ARG A 26 -6.16 5.91 7.00
C ARG A 26 -7.52 5.23 7.06
N ARG A 27 -8.32 5.31 5.99
CA ARG A 27 -9.63 4.65 5.93
C ARG A 27 -9.50 3.12 6.06
N PRO A 28 -10.53 2.41 6.54
CA PRO A 28 -10.58 0.95 6.46
C PRO A 28 -10.44 0.46 5.01
N LEU A 29 -9.82 -0.71 4.86
CA LEU A 29 -9.70 -1.38 3.57
C LEU A 29 -10.99 -2.13 3.22
N HIS A 30 -11.28 -2.21 1.93
CA HIS A 30 -12.36 -3.02 1.38
C HIS A 30 -11.99 -4.51 1.46
N THR A 31 -12.47 -5.18 2.50
CA THR A 31 -12.09 -6.57 2.81
C THR A 31 -13.30 -7.50 2.79
N VAL A 32 -13.01 -8.79 2.62
CA VAL A 32 -13.99 -9.88 2.69
C VAL A 32 -13.66 -10.72 3.90
N PRO A 33 -14.63 -11.06 4.76
CA PRO A 33 -14.38 -11.98 5.85
C PRO A 33 -13.95 -13.33 5.28
N LEU A 34 -12.84 -13.87 5.79
CA LEU A 34 -12.32 -15.17 5.43
C LEU A 34 -12.46 -16.09 6.63
N TYR A 35 -12.89 -17.33 6.36
CA TYR A 35 -13.13 -18.32 7.39
C TYR A 35 -12.19 -19.52 7.18
N ALA A 36 -11.73 -20.07 8.29
CA ALA A 36 -11.00 -21.33 8.29
C ALA A 36 -11.89 -22.47 7.75
N PRO A 37 -11.30 -23.54 7.18
CA PRO A 37 -9.85 -23.76 7.03
C PRO A 37 -9.25 -23.14 5.76
N ASP A 38 -10.06 -22.86 4.75
CA ASP A 38 -9.55 -22.62 3.38
C ASP A 38 -9.37 -21.14 3.03
N TYR A 39 -9.96 -20.22 3.80
CA TYR A 39 -9.86 -18.77 3.60
C TYR A 39 -10.13 -18.32 2.14
N LEU A 40 -11.08 -18.99 1.48
CA LEU A 40 -11.38 -18.76 0.06
C LEU A 40 -12.24 -17.51 -0.14
N ILE A 41 -11.96 -16.79 -1.24
CA ILE A 41 -12.81 -15.72 -1.75
C ILE A 41 -13.58 -16.29 -2.93
N HIS A 42 -14.91 -16.17 -2.92
CA HIS A 42 -15.74 -16.59 -4.04
C HIS A 42 -15.33 -15.82 -5.33
N PRO A 43 -15.08 -16.51 -6.47
CA PRO A 43 -14.60 -15.87 -7.69
C PRO A 43 -15.51 -14.73 -8.20
N GLU A 44 -16.83 -14.88 -8.07
CA GLU A 44 -17.82 -13.86 -8.46
C GLU A 44 -17.56 -12.51 -7.78
N ARG A 45 -17.00 -12.52 -6.57
CA ARG A 45 -16.65 -11.30 -5.87
C ARG A 45 -15.56 -10.52 -6.59
N LEU A 46 -14.59 -11.18 -7.22
CA LEU A 46 -13.57 -10.48 -8.00
C LEU A 46 -14.10 -10.03 -9.38
N ILE A 47 -15.18 -10.63 -9.88
CA ILE A 47 -15.81 -10.26 -11.16
C ILE A 47 -16.62 -8.96 -10.99
N PHE A 48 -17.44 -8.89 -9.94
CA PHE A 48 -18.38 -7.79 -9.70
C PHE A 48 -17.86 -6.74 -8.71
N ASP A 49 -16.83 -7.05 -7.95
CA ASP A 49 -16.27 -6.22 -6.89
C ASP A 49 -14.72 -6.33 -6.90
N TYR A 50 -14.05 -5.82 -5.87
CA TYR A 50 -12.60 -5.93 -5.67
C TYR A 50 -12.29 -6.25 -4.20
N VAL A 51 -11.02 -6.52 -3.90
CA VAL A 51 -10.54 -6.72 -2.54
C VAL A 51 -9.25 -5.95 -2.32
N GLU A 52 -9.10 -5.35 -1.14
CA GLU A 52 -7.93 -4.57 -0.77
C GLU A 52 -7.08 -5.27 0.30
N LYS A 53 -5.77 -5.12 0.16
CA LYS A 53 -4.78 -5.51 1.18
C LYS A 53 -3.72 -4.43 1.34
N GLU A 54 -3.33 -4.20 2.58
CA GLU A 54 -2.17 -3.36 2.90
C GLU A 54 -0.90 -4.15 2.56
N VAL A 55 -0.03 -3.51 1.78
CA VAL A 55 1.25 -4.08 1.34
C VAL A 55 2.33 -3.01 1.43
N LYS A 56 3.59 -3.43 1.35
CA LYS A 56 4.71 -2.49 1.16
C LYS A 56 5.25 -2.61 -0.25
N PHE A 57 5.30 -1.51 -0.97
CA PHE A 57 5.88 -1.48 -2.30
C PHE A 57 7.38 -1.17 -2.22
N LEU A 58 8.21 -2.15 -2.58
CA LEU A 58 9.66 -2.01 -2.51
C LEU A 58 10.26 -1.42 -3.79
N GLY A 59 9.62 -1.64 -4.94
CA GLY A 59 10.07 -1.14 -6.23
C GLY A 59 9.56 -1.97 -7.40
N HIS A 60 9.94 -1.55 -8.61
CA HIS A 60 9.62 -2.21 -9.87
C HIS A 60 10.90 -2.38 -10.67
N LEU A 61 11.28 -3.63 -10.96
CA LEU A 61 12.47 -3.97 -11.73
C LEU A 61 12.08 -4.16 -13.19
N THR A 62 12.63 -3.33 -14.08
CA THR A 62 12.32 -3.38 -15.54
C THR A 62 13.34 -4.17 -16.34
N TRP A 63 14.49 -4.50 -15.75
CA TRP A 63 15.60 -5.24 -16.35
C TRP A 63 15.59 -6.70 -15.92
N VAL A 64 14.44 -7.35 -16.07
CA VAL A 64 14.24 -8.76 -15.73
C VAL A 64 14.27 -9.59 -17.00
N SER A 65 15.00 -10.71 -16.99
CA SER A 65 15.02 -11.63 -18.13
C SER A 65 13.64 -12.24 -18.36
N VAL A 66 13.22 -12.31 -19.62
CA VAL A 66 11.98 -13.01 -20.02
C VAL A 66 12.05 -14.51 -19.72
N SER A 67 13.26 -15.07 -19.59
CA SER A 67 13.48 -16.47 -19.26
C SER A 67 13.50 -16.76 -17.75
N LEU A 68 13.32 -15.75 -16.90
CA LEU A 68 13.34 -15.94 -15.44
C LEU A 68 12.25 -16.92 -15.03
N ASN A 69 12.61 -17.94 -14.26
CA ASN A 69 11.64 -18.91 -13.77
C ASN A 69 10.96 -18.38 -12.49
N PRO A 70 9.65 -18.03 -12.52
CA PRO A 70 8.95 -17.51 -11.34
C PRO A 70 8.78 -18.55 -10.22
N SER A 71 9.04 -19.83 -10.47
CA SER A 71 9.02 -20.88 -9.45
C SER A 71 10.39 -21.15 -8.83
N SER A 72 11.48 -20.62 -9.40
CA SER A 72 12.84 -20.81 -8.91
C SER A 72 13.15 -19.80 -7.79
N ARG A 73 13.12 -20.26 -6.53
CA ARG A 73 13.45 -19.42 -5.37
C ARG A 73 14.83 -18.78 -5.52
N ASP A 74 15.83 -19.57 -5.93
CA ASP A 74 17.22 -19.13 -5.98
C ASP A 74 17.44 -18.04 -7.03
N GLU A 75 16.87 -18.18 -8.23
CA GLU A 75 16.94 -17.14 -9.27
C GLU A 75 16.28 -15.82 -8.81
N LEU A 76 15.12 -15.92 -8.17
CA LEU A 76 14.39 -14.77 -7.66
C LEU A 76 15.15 -14.06 -6.53
N LEU A 77 15.74 -14.82 -5.59
CA LEU A 77 16.56 -14.24 -4.53
C LEU A 77 17.82 -13.58 -5.07
N GLN A 78 18.53 -14.21 -6.01
CA GLN A 78 19.71 -13.62 -6.65
C GLN A 78 19.38 -12.30 -7.35
N LEU A 79 18.24 -12.23 -8.04
CA LEU A 79 17.76 -10.99 -8.68
C LEU A 79 17.47 -9.90 -7.64
N LEU A 80 16.79 -10.23 -6.55
CA LEU A 80 16.47 -9.29 -5.47
C LEU A 80 17.74 -8.79 -4.77
N ASP A 81 18.70 -9.66 -4.51
CA ASP A 81 19.98 -9.31 -3.88
C ASP A 81 20.81 -8.40 -4.78
N ALA A 82 20.86 -8.68 -6.09
CA ALA A 82 21.50 -7.79 -7.05
C ALA A 82 20.83 -6.40 -7.06
N ALA A 83 19.50 -6.33 -7.05
CA ALA A 83 18.77 -5.07 -6.99
C ALA A 83 19.02 -4.29 -5.68
N ARG A 84 19.19 -4.98 -4.55
CA ARG A 84 19.58 -4.38 -3.26
C ARG A 84 21.02 -3.86 -3.28
N GLN A 85 21.97 -4.62 -3.85
CA GLN A 85 23.37 -4.20 -4.00
C GLN A 85 23.50 -2.95 -4.88
N LEU A 86 22.68 -2.86 -5.93
CA LEU A 86 22.58 -1.69 -6.80
C LEU A 86 21.76 -0.53 -6.19
N LYS A 87 21.22 -0.69 -4.98
CA LYS A 87 20.37 0.29 -4.27
C LYS A 87 19.09 0.68 -5.04
N VAL A 88 18.63 -0.19 -5.93
CA VAL A 88 17.33 -0.04 -6.62
C VAL A 88 16.19 -0.43 -5.70
N LEU A 89 16.40 -1.46 -4.87
CA LEU A 89 15.46 -1.87 -3.83
C LEU A 89 16.01 -1.52 -2.43
N PRO A 90 15.12 -1.12 -1.49
CA PRO A 90 15.50 -0.85 -0.12
C PRO A 90 15.82 -2.15 0.64
N LEU A 91 16.85 -2.12 1.50
CA LEU A 91 17.18 -3.26 2.40
C LEU A 91 16.21 -3.40 3.57
N LYS A 92 15.60 -2.28 4.00
CA LYS A 92 14.67 -2.24 5.13
C LYS A 92 13.36 -1.63 4.68
N THR A 93 12.28 -2.16 5.24
CA THR A 93 10.96 -1.61 5.02
C THR A 93 10.73 -0.37 5.88
N SER A 94 9.99 0.60 5.35
CA SER A 94 9.54 1.79 6.11
C SER A 94 8.04 2.01 5.94
N VAL A 95 7.47 2.93 6.72
CA VAL A 95 6.05 3.32 6.61
C VAL A 95 5.75 4.10 5.34
N ASP A 96 6.76 4.76 4.75
CA ASP A 96 6.61 5.52 3.49
C ASP A 96 6.33 4.61 2.28
N GLN A 97 6.59 3.31 2.43
CA GLN A 97 6.33 2.29 1.43
C GLN A 97 4.93 1.69 1.52
N ASP A 98 4.13 2.10 2.50
CA ASP A 98 2.79 1.57 2.70
C ASP A 98 1.90 1.89 1.49
N CYS A 99 1.33 0.84 0.93
CA CYS A 99 0.44 0.89 -0.22
C CYS A 99 -0.82 0.07 0.04
N ILE A 100 -1.86 0.38 -0.72
CA ILE A 100 -3.06 -0.44 -0.85
C ILE A 100 -2.95 -1.18 -2.19
N LEU A 101 -2.97 -2.51 -2.14
CA LEU A 101 -3.14 -3.38 -3.28
C LEU A 101 -4.63 -3.69 -3.40
N SER A 102 -5.25 -3.23 -4.49
CA SER A 102 -6.64 -3.55 -4.83
C SER A 102 -6.65 -4.55 -5.99
N LEU A 103 -7.28 -5.69 -5.79
CA LEU A 103 -7.35 -6.79 -6.75
C LEU A 103 -8.79 -7.02 -7.20
N SER A 104 -8.96 -7.08 -8.52
CA SER A 104 -10.20 -7.51 -9.19
C SER A 104 -9.88 -8.50 -10.29
N ALA A 105 -10.89 -9.09 -10.92
CA ALA A 105 -10.71 -9.94 -12.09
C ALA A 105 -10.10 -9.17 -13.29
N ARG A 106 -10.20 -7.83 -13.30
CA ARG A 106 -9.77 -6.98 -14.42
C ARG A 106 -8.32 -6.53 -14.29
N CYS A 107 -7.94 -6.09 -13.09
CA CYS A 107 -6.61 -5.54 -12.84
C CYS A 107 -6.25 -5.59 -11.35
N LEU A 108 -4.94 -5.47 -11.12
CA LEU A 108 -4.32 -5.10 -9.86
C LEU A 108 -4.03 -3.59 -9.89
N LEU A 109 -4.45 -2.88 -8.85
CA LEU A 109 -4.15 -1.47 -8.62
C LEU A 109 -3.27 -1.35 -7.38
N LEU A 110 -2.28 -0.48 -7.47
CA LEU A 110 -1.42 -0.13 -6.34
C LEU A 110 -1.52 1.37 -6.10
N THR A 111 -1.90 1.77 -4.89
CA THR A 111 -2.04 3.17 -4.48
C THR A 111 -1.26 3.41 -3.20
N TRP A 112 -0.73 4.61 -3.00
CA TRP A 112 -0.08 4.97 -1.74
C TRP A 112 -1.08 5.00 -0.58
N ARG A 113 -0.67 4.55 0.60
CA ARG A 113 -1.60 4.40 1.73
C ARG A 113 -2.11 5.72 2.31
N ASP A 114 -1.28 6.75 2.33
CA ASP A 114 -1.59 8.01 3.03
C ASP A 114 -2.40 9.00 2.19
N ASN A 115 -2.28 8.95 0.85
CA ASN A 115 -2.96 9.89 -0.05
C ASN A 115 -3.76 9.21 -1.16
N GLU A 116 -3.78 7.87 -1.20
CA GLU A 116 -4.47 7.05 -2.20
C GLU A 116 -4.14 7.40 -3.66
N LYS A 117 -2.99 8.06 -3.90
CA LYS A 117 -2.52 8.36 -5.24
C LYS A 117 -2.12 7.06 -5.93
N LEU A 118 -2.66 6.84 -7.14
CA LEU A 118 -2.33 5.70 -7.99
C LEU A 118 -0.83 5.67 -8.30
N LEU A 119 -0.22 4.53 -8.03
CA LEU A 119 1.17 4.22 -8.36
C LEU A 119 1.25 3.38 -9.62
N MET A 120 0.42 2.33 -9.71
CA MET A 120 0.44 1.38 -10.82
C MET A 120 -0.92 0.74 -11.05
N ARG A 121 -1.20 0.40 -12.31
CA ARG A 121 -2.33 -0.42 -12.73
C ARG A 121 -1.83 -1.50 -13.68
N ILE A 122 -1.99 -2.76 -13.31
CA ILE A 122 -1.61 -3.91 -14.13
C ILE A 122 -2.87 -4.70 -14.48
N PRO A 123 -3.29 -4.75 -15.76
CA PRO A 123 -4.34 -5.65 -16.21
C PRO A 123 -3.99 -7.11 -15.86
N THR A 124 -4.97 -7.89 -15.40
CA THR A 124 -4.71 -9.26 -14.94
C THR A 124 -4.08 -10.14 -16.04
N HIS A 125 -4.42 -9.90 -17.30
CA HIS A 125 -3.86 -10.63 -18.44
C HIS A 125 -2.41 -10.27 -18.78
N GLU A 126 -1.86 -9.20 -18.21
CA GLU A 126 -0.44 -8.83 -18.35
C GLU A 126 0.43 -9.42 -17.22
N ILE A 127 -0.20 -10.02 -16.19
CA ILE A 127 0.51 -10.66 -15.10
C ILE A 127 0.86 -12.10 -15.51
N ALA A 128 2.15 -12.36 -15.71
CA ALA A 128 2.62 -13.71 -16.07
C ALA A 128 2.58 -14.69 -14.88
N ALA A 129 2.95 -14.23 -13.68
CA ALA A 129 3.00 -15.03 -12.48
C ALA A 129 2.96 -14.15 -11.21
N ALA A 130 2.60 -14.77 -10.09
CA ALA A 130 2.76 -14.20 -8.75
C ALA A 130 3.42 -15.27 -7.86
N SER A 131 4.52 -14.90 -7.20
CA SER A 131 5.32 -15.82 -6.39
C SER A 131 5.44 -15.31 -4.97
N TYR A 132 5.25 -16.19 -4.00
CA TYR A 132 5.50 -15.91 -2.59
C TYR A 132 6.90 -16.38 -2.22
N LEU A 133 7.75 -15.45 -1.80
CA LEU A 133 9.08 -15.75 -1.29
C LEU A 133 9.15 -15.34 0.17
N ARG A 134 9.46 -16.30 1.02
CA ARG A 134 9.80 -16.05 2.41
C ARG A 134 11.30 -15.77 2.48
N ASP A 135 11.62 -14.51 2.74
CA ASP A 135 12.96 -14.07 3.16
C ASP A 135 13.08 -14.30 4.68
N ASP A 136 14.31 -14.57 5.17
CA ASP A 136 14.57 -15.03 6.55
C ASP A 136 14.22 -14.01 7.65
#